data_AF-A0A260ZC43-F1
#
_entry.id   AF-A0A260ZC43-F1
#
_cell.length_a   1.000
_cell.length_b   1.000
_cell.length_c   1.000
_cell.angle_alpha   90.00
_cell.angle_beta   90.00
_cell.angle_gamma   90.00
#
_symmetry.space_group_name_H-M   'P 1'
#
loop_
_entity.id
_entity.type
_entity.pdbx_description
1 polymer ?
#
loop_
_entity_poly.entity_id
_entity_poly.type
_entity_poly.pdbx_seq_one_letter_code
_entity_poly.pdbx_strand_id
1 'polypeptide(L)'
;EEFLKIDNEELFHLILAANYLDIKQLMNYACKKVALMAKGKSPEELRVIFEIPTDEEDEAAEKAAAERKKAKEAEKAAAAAAGEAGSSAAAI
;
A
#
# COMPACT_ATOMS: atom_id res chain seq x y z
N GLU A 1 -0.49 9.51 32.36
CA GLU A 1 0.76 8.80 32.07
C GLU A 1 0.93 8.72 30.56
N GLU A 2 2.05 9.23 30.04
CA GLU A 2 2.29 9.27 28.59
C GLU A 2 2.99 7.97 28.17
N PHE A 3 2.16 6.99 27.80
CA PHE A 3 2.60 5.66 27.39
C PHE A 3 3.16 5.73 25.95
N LEU A 4 4.43 5.30 25.76
CA LEU A 4 5.19 5.35 24.50
C LEU A 4 5.15 6.73 23.81
N LYS A 5 6.15 7.58 24.08
CA LYS A 5 6.34 8.88 23.42
C LYS A 5 7.09 8.71 22.09
N ILE A 6 6.37 8.20 21.11
CA ILE A 6 6.86 8.00 19.74
C ILE A 6 5.79 8.54 18.79
N ASP A 7 6.21 8.93 17.60
CA ASP A 7 5.29 9.36 16.55
C ASP A 7 4.59 8.18 15.86
N ASN A 8 3.70 8.46 14.91
CA ASN A 8 2.93 7.43 14.22
C ASN A 8 3.81 6.54 13.33
N GLU A 9 4.84 7.11 12.71
CA GLU A 9 5.76 6.41 11.81
C GLU A 9 6.65 5.44 12.60
N GLU A 10 7.25 5.90 13.71
CA GLU A 10 7.98 5.07 14.65
C GLU A 10 7.11 3.98 15.27
N LEU A 11 5.85 4.30 15.64
CA LEU A 11 4.91 3.30 16.16
C LEU A 11 4.62 2.21 15.12
N PHE A 12 4.45 2.58 13.85
CA PHE A 12 4.24 1.63 12.77
C PHE A 12 5.46 0.71 12.59
N HIS A 13 6.66 1.28 12.53
CA HIS A 13 7.89 0.50 12.46
C HIS A 13 8.11 -0.38 13.69
N LEU A 14 7.74 0.08 14.89
CA LEU A 14 7.80 -0.69 16.12
C LEU A 14 6.87 -1.91 16.07
N ILE A 15 5.65 -1.76 15.57
CA ILE A 15 4.68 -2.86 15.39
C ILE A 15 5.27 -3.88 14.42
N LEU A 16 5.80 -3.44 13.28
CA LEU A 16 6.41 -4.32 12.29
C LEU A 16 7.62 -5.07 12.84
N ALA A 17 8.52 -4.39 13.54
CA ALA A 17 9.68 -5.00 14.17
C ALA A 17 9.28 -6.00 15.26
N ALA A 18 8.29 -5.66 16.11
CA ALA A 18 7.77 -6.53 17.14
C ALA A 18 7.12 -7.80 16.54
N ASN A 19 6.41 -7.66 15.41
CA ASN A 19 5.84 -8.79 14.67
C ASN A 19 6.94 -9.68 14.09
N TYR A 20 7.94 -9.08 13.42
CA TYR A 20 9.03 -9.79 12.78
C TYR A 20 9.89 -10.58 13.78
N LEU A 21 10.15 -10.00 14.96
CA LEU A 21 10.95 -10.62 16.03
C LEU A 21 10.13 -11.52 16.96
N ASP A 22 8.81 -11.65 16.75
CA ASP A 22 7.85 -12.38 17.59
C ASP A 22 7.90 -11.99 19.09
N ILE A 23 8.03 -10.69 19.37
CA ILE A 23 8.06 -10.16 20.74
C ILE A 23 6.64 -9.75 21.17
N LYS A 24 5.87 -10.74 21.65
CA LYS A 24 4.45 -10.58 22.02
C LYS A 24 4.18 -9.44 23.01
N GLN A 25 5.05 -9.24 24.00
CA GLN A 25 4.86 -8.17 24.99
C GLN A 25 4.96 -6.80 24.32
N LEU A 26 5.94 -6.60 23.43
CA LEU A 26 6.13 -5.36 22.71
C LEU A 26 4.97 -5.10 21.74
N MET A 27 4.51 -6.15 21.05
CA MET A 27 3.30 -6.09 20.22
C MET A 27 2.08 -5.64 21.03
N ASN A 28 1.82 -6.25 22.19
CA ASN A 28 0.70 -5.88 23.05
C ASN A 28 0.76 -4.41 23.50
N TYR A 29 1.96 -3.93 23.83
CA TYR A 29 2.17 -2.53 24.19
C TYR A 29 1.89 -1.60 23.01
N ALA A 30 2.39 -1.90 21.82
CA ALA A 30 2.12 -1.10 20.63
C ALA A 30 0.63 -1.11 20.24
N CYS A 31 -0.03 -2.27 20.27
CA CYS A 31 -1.48 -2.39 20.07
C CYS A 31 -2.28 -1.54 21.09
N LYS A 32 -1.84 -1.49 22.35
CA LYS A 32 -2.50 -0.66 23.37
C LYS A 32 -2.40 0.83 23.05
N LYS A 33 -1.26 1.30 22.52
CA LYS A 33 -1.10 2.69 22.08
C LYS A 33 -2.09 3.02 20.95
N VAL A 34 -2.17 2.16 19.93
CA VAL A 34 -3.12 2.30 18.81
C VAL A 34 -4.57 2.33 19.32
N ALA A 35 -4.93 1.43 20.23
CA ALA A 35 -6.27 1.39 20.81
C ALA A 35 -6.61 2.68 21.60
N LEU A 36 -5.64 3.27 22.29
CA LEU A 36 -5.81 4.55 22.98
C LEU A 36 -5.99 5.72 22.00
N MET A 37 -5.34 5.68 20.82
CA MET A 37 -5.54 6.69 19.78
C MET A 37 -6.94 6.62 19.17
N ALA A 38 -7.50 5.42 19.06
CA ALA A 38 -8.85 5.20 18.52
C ALA A 38 -9.96 5.54 19.52
N LYS A 39 -9.67 5.49 20.82
CA LYS A 39 -10.67 5.65 21.87
C LYS A 39 -11.32 7.03 21.84
N GLY A 40 -12.64 7.07 21.69
CA GLY A 40 -13.44 8.30 21.76
C GLY A 40 -13.47 9.13 20.47
N LYS A 41 -12.93 8.61 19.37
CA LYS A 41 -12.97 9.26 18.06
C LYS A 41 -14.11 8.73 17.20
N SER A 42 -14.65 9.59 16.36
CA SER A 42 -15.68 9.22 15.37
C SER A 42 -15.05 8.43 14.21
N PRO A 43 -15.85 7.65 13.46
CA PRO A 43 -15.37 6.93 12.27
C PRO A 43 -14.63 7.81 11.27
N GLU A 44 -15.12 9.03 11.03
CA GLU A 44 -14.49 9.96 10.09
C GLU A 44 -13.13 10.46 10.58
N GLU A 45 -12.98 10.73 11.88
CA GLU A 45 -11.68 11.08 12.46
C GLU A 45 -10.71 9.90 12.40
N LEU A 46 -11.20 8.67 12.62
CA LEU A 46 -10.38 7.47 12.51
C LEU A 46 -9.87 7.26 11.09
N ARG A 47 -10.70 7.54 10.07
CA ARG A 47 -10.28 7.48 8.66
C ARG A 47 -9.09 8.41 8.40
N VAL A 48 -9.14 9.65 8.89
CA VAL A 48 -8.04 10.61 8.74
C VAL A 48 -6.79 10.17 9.49
N ILE A 49 -6.93 9.69 10.73
CA ILE A 49 -5.77 9.33 11.58
C ILE A 49 -5.05 8.10 11.10
N PHE A 50 -5.80 7.11 10.61
CA PHE A 50 -5.25 5.86 10.10
C PHE A 50 -5.06 5.88 8.59
N GLU A 51 -5.25 7.04 7.95
CA GLU A 51 -5.12 7.23 6.51
C GLU A 51 -5.90 6.18 5.71
N ILE A 52 -7.10 5.85 6.20
CA ILE A 52 -8.00 4.88 5.56
C ILE A 52 -8.80 5.64 4.49
N PRO A 53 -8.59 5.32 3.20
CA PRO A 53 -9.32 5.93 2.10
C PRO A 53 -10.83 5.66 2.19
N THR A 54 -11.60 6.50 1.53
CA THR A 54 -13.02 6.27 1.32
C THR A 54 -13.25 5.20 0.25
N ASP A 55 -14.41 4.55 0.30
CA ASP A 55 -14.78 3.50 -0.66
C ASP A 55 -14.73 4.02 -2.12
N GLU A 56 -15.02 5.31 -2.32
CA GLU A 56 -14.92 5.99 -3.62
C GLU A 56 -13.46 6.19 -4.06
N GLU A 57 -12.57 6.58 -3.13
CA GLU A 57 -11.14 6.74 -3.40
C GLU A 57 -10.48 5.39 -3.71
N ASP A 58 -10.85 4.33 -2.99
CA ASP A 58 -10.41 2.97 -3.25
C ASP A 58 -10.84 2.49 -4.64
N GLU A 59 -12.13 2.65 -5.00
CA GLU A 59 -12.63 2.25 -6.32
C GLU A 59 -11.95 3.05 -7.45
N ALA A 60 -11.70 4.34 -7.24
CA ALA A 60 -10.98 5.18 -8.20
C ALA A 60 -9.52 4.73 -8.37
N ALA A 61 -8.82 4.39 -7.28
CA ALA A 61 -7.44 3.89 -7.31
C ALA A 61 -7.35 2.53 -8.04
N GLU A 62 -8.30 1.62 -7.79
CA GLU A 62 -8.37 0.32 -8.48
C GLU A 62 -8.60 0.49 -9.99
N LYS A 63 -9.52 1.36 -10.40
CA LYS A 63 -9.75 1.67 -11.82
C LYS A 63 -8.50 2.24 -12.48
N ALA A 64 -7.85 3.22 -11.86
CA ALA A 64 -6.63 3.82 -12.38
C ALA A 64 -5.49 2.79 -12.50
N ALA A 65 -5.35 1.88 -11.53
CA ALA A 65 -4.38 0.79 -11.58
C ALA A 65 -4.67 -0.20 -12.72
N ALA A 66 -5.95 -0.55 -12.92
CA ALA A 66 -6.38 -1.42 -14.01
C ALA A 66 -6.14 -0.79 -15.39
N GLU A 67 -6.42 0.50 -15.56
CA GLU A 67 -6.15 1.25 -16.78
C GLU A 67 -4.65 1.32 -17.08
N ARG A 68 -3.83 1.63 -16.06
CA ARG A 68 -2.37 1.66 -16.21
C ARG A 68 -1.80 0.30 -16.58
N LYS A 69 -2.36 -0.79 -16.05
CA LYS A 69 -1.98 -2.16 -16.43
C LYS A 69 -2.32 -2.44 -17.90
N LYS A 70 -3.55 -2.13 -18.33
CA LYS A 70 -3.98 -2.29 -19.73
C LYS A 70 -3.11 -1.47 -20.69
N ALA A 71 -2.77 -0.23 -20.34
CA ALA A 71 -1.91 0.62 -21.15
C ALA A 71 -0.50 0.03 -21.31
N LYS A 72 0.11 -0.45 -20.21
CA LYS A 72 1.41 -1.11 -20.24
C LYS A 72 1.40 -2.42 -21.06
N GLU A 73 0.31 -3.18 -20.99
CA GLU A 73 0.16 -4.41 -21.76
C GLU A 73 -0.01 -4.12 -23.26
N ALA A 74 -0.78 -3.10 -23.63
CA ALA A 74 -0.92 -2.66 -25.01
C ALA A 74 0.40 -2.14 -25.59
N GLU A 75 1.16 -1.37 -24.82
CA GLU A 75 2.50 -0.89 -25.20
C GLU A 75 3.47 -2.07 -25.43
N LYS A 76 3.48 -3.05 -24.51
CA LYS A 76 4.31 -4.24 -24.64
C LYS A 76 3.92 -5.11 -25.84
N ALA A 77 2.62 -5.24 -26.13
CA ALA A 77 2.12 -5.97 -27.30
C ALA A 77 2.50 -5.27 -28.61
N ALA A 78 2.38 -3.94 -28.67
CA ALA A 78 2.80 -3.14 -29.83
C ALA A 78 4.31 -3.24 -30.07
N ALA A 79 5.12 -3.21 -29.00
CA ALA A 79 6.57 -3.38 -29.10
C ALA A 79 6.98 -4.78 -29.61
N ALA A 80 6.25 -5.84 -29.21
CA ALA A 80 6.49 -7.20 -29.69
C ALA A 80 6.15 -7.36 -31.19
N ALA A 81 5.04 -6.78 -31.65
CA ALA A 81 4.62 -6.86 -33.05
C ALA A 81 5.57 -6.11 -34.02
N ALA A 82 6.24 -5.05 -33.56
CA ALA A 82 7.24 -4.33 -34.36
C ALA A 82 8.57 -5.10 -34.52
N GLY A 83 8.86 -6.07 -33.65
CA GLY A 83 10.08 -6.87 -33.69
C GLY A 83 10.08 -7.99 -34.74
N GLU A 84 8.91 -8.43 -35.23
CA GLU A 84 8.81 -9.59 -36.14
C GLU A 84 8.93 -9.26 -37.63
N ALA A 85 8.89 -7.97 -38.04
CA ALA A 85 8.94 -7.57 -39.45
C ALA A 85 10.36 -7.58 -40.09
N GLY A 86 11.41 -7.96 -39.34
CA GLY A 86 12.81 -7.81 -39.76
C GLY A 86 13.50 -9.03 -40.41
N SER A 87 12.87 -10.21 -40.50
CA SER A 87 13.57 -11.46 -40.90
C SER A 87 13.22 -12.03 -42.29
N SER A 88 12.70 -11.22 -43.22
CA SER A 88 12.45 -11.71 -44.59
C SER A 88 12.91 -10.71 -45.67
N ALA A 89 14.22 -10.46 -45.77
CA ALA A 89 14.83 -9.86 -46.96
C ALA A 89 16.36 -10.08 -47.01
N ALA A 90 16.81 -11.32 -47.15
CA ALA A 90 18.19 -11.62 -47.56
C ALA A 90 18.30 -13.04 -48.15
N ALA A 91 17.71 -13.28 -49.31
CA ALA A 91 17.98 -14.47 -50.10
C ALA A 91 17.55 -14.27 -51.56
N ILE A 92 18.31 -13.46 -52.33
CA ILE A 92 18.53 -13.65 -53.78
C ILE A 92 19.94 -13.14 -54.10
#